data_AF-A0A7S1ME93-F1
#
_entry.id   AF-A0A7S1ME93-F1
#
_cell.length_a   1.000
_cell.length_b   1.000
_cell.length_c   1.000
_cell.angle_alpha   90.00
_cell.angle_beta   90.00
_cell.angle_gamma   90.00
#
_symmetry.space_group_name_H-M   'P 1'
#
loop_
_entity.id
_entity.type
_entity.pdbx_description
1 polymer ?
#
loop_
_entity_poly.entity_id
_entity_poly.type
_entity_poly.pdbx_seq_one_letter_code
_entity_poly.pdbx_strand_id
1 'polypeptide(L)'
;ILLVDQSKGGAGTTASSSAASGAGVKPVMGSTAAGGGSAAAAARAKKATAQVEGLEATVKEAIAAAKQAASPQASEETMKQLHESLQKQQTSLLEIQKSLTADINETRKGGAAAVASVTELSKLSPRVRGVQTNLTNEINRVKGIIQKAQQSKKQAETSAEQKKAEEKDTQDLQDTLPAMVELVTAAEESIDSVSMMAAPLIAEPPEEQGDILKMAFEEIETSAKDGQEKINEARKQINLKLTNARKYAPETRKNALSEYSALQHKLSEAQKKINPYKAFRKEFTARVEARKALVEITEKLGEAELEVEKAMMTTSAADQGQMSEDEVKSAEEMVRPAQAGMQAALKLIEVKSRTADGAMKDELNEMKERCSASRKKIEGLAAVLKRQREGLSVQQFIVQVTEEVGRAEETLLKCQDAEMPFLKGLEVLPQDESSKAITDSEKAAALAEKSVNHARVSIRTKLADAKKYAKEVCQSATDELNELMKRLEETGKKLAQFKKETLERKMNALLTEVVDGVTLAETKVAAFVEVAKIFFSEELEKVSTDELKEALEKCAEVDREATSACSEGRKIVALKQRDA
;
A
#
# COMPACT_ATOMS: atom_id res chain seq x y z
N ILE A 1 17.96 -6.91 10.86
CA ILE A 1 18.75 -5.66 10.75
C ILE A 1 19.77 -5.68 11.88
N LEU A 2 20.99 -6.14 11.61
CA LEU A 2 22.08 -6.23 12.58
C LEU A 2 23.24 -5.39 12.05
N LEU A 3 23.50 -4.29 12.75
CA LEU A 3 24.67 -3.42 12.55
C LEU A 3 25.80 -3.95 13.43
N VAL A 4 26.86 -4.42 12.81
CA VAL A 4 28.18 -4.63 13.43
C VAL A 4 29.08 -3.57 12.82
N ASP A 5 29.39 -2.53 13.59
CA ASP A 5 30.30 -1.47 13.18
C ASP A 5 31.71 -1.71 13.75
N GLN A 6 32.69 -1.49 12.89
CA GLN A 6 34.08 -1.87 13.04
C GLN A 6 34.84 -0.86 13.92
N SER A 7 35.59 -1.36 14.90
CA SER A 7 36.54 -0.56 15.67
C SER A 7 37.74 -0.16 14.81
N LYS A 8 37.95 1.16 14.70
CA LYS A 8 39.04 1.85 14.02
C LYS A 8 40.43 1.45 14.53
N GLY A 9 41.36 1.33 13.58
CA GLY A 9 42.78 1.15 13.80
C GLY A 9 43.46 2.39 14.42
N GLY A 10 44.38 2.12 15.35
CA GLY A 10 45.30 3.09 15.93
C GLY A 10 46.54 3.27 15.05
N ALA A 11 46.85 4.53 14.74
CA ALA A 11 48.14 4.95 14.23
C ALA A 11 49.16 4.96 15.39
N GLY A 12 50.28 4.27 15.22
CA GLY A 12 51.39 4.23 16.16
C GLY A 12 52.68 4.69 15.49
N THR A 13 53.16 5.84 15.95
CA THR A 13 54.26 6.66 15.49
C THR A 13 55.64 6.07 15.78
N THR A 14 56.60 6.50 14.97
CA THR A 14 58.06 6.37 15.07
C THR A 14 58.67 6.84 16.40
N ALA A 15 59.64 6.09 16.94
CA ALA A 15 60.78 6.57 17.75
C ALA A 15 61.77 5.39 17.95
N SER A 16 62.97 5.42 17.39
CA SER A 16 64.21 5.93 18.03
C SER A 16 64.67 5.10 19.23
N SER A 17 65.73 4.30 19.04
CA SER A 17 66.74 4.07 20.08
C SER A 17 68.14 4.01 19.45
N SER A 18 68.95 4.98 19.87
CA SER A 18 70.38 5.13 19.68
C SER A 18 71.14 4.35 20.77
N ALA A 19 72.32 3.80 20.46
CA ALA A 19 73.56 4.06 21.22
C ALA A 19 74.75 3.20 20.75
N ALA A 20 75.86 3.91 20.46
CA ALA A 20 77.26 3.65 20.83
C ALA A 20 77.99 2.40 20.25
N SER A 21 79.29 2.37 19.92
CA SER A 21 80.43 3.23 20.25
C SER A 21 81.66 2.91 19.38
N GLY A 22 82.44 3.95 19.03
CA GLY A 22 83.92 3.96 19.13
C GLY A 22 84.77 3.23 18.07
N ALA A 23 86.02 3.60 17.77
CA ALA A 23 86.87 4.75 18.06
C ALA A 23 88.10 4.62 17.12
N GLY A 24 88.66 5.76 16.67
CA GLY A 24 90.09 5.94 16.36
C GLY A 24 90.69 5.27 15.11
N VAL A 25 91.39 6.05 14.28
CA VAL A 25 92.87 6.10 14.19
C VAL A 25 93.29 7.04 13.04
N LYS A 26 94.43 7.68 13.30
CA LYS A 26 95.14 8.81 12.67
C LYS A 26 95.69 8.60 11.23
N PRO A 27 96.17 9.69 10.59
CA PRO A 27 96.58 9.73 9.18
C PRO A 27 98.04 9.33 8.95
N VAL A 28 98.37 8.81 7.77
CA VAL A 28 99.75 8.59 7.32
C VAL A 28 99.91 9.04 5.87
N MET A 29 100.88 9.92 5.66
CA MET A 29 101.37 10.39 4.37
C MET A 29 102.12 9.29 3.60
N GLY A 30 102.09 9.41 2.27
CA GLY A 30 103.32 9.27 1.49
C GLY A 30 103.41 8.11 0.51
N SER A 31 103.94 8.46 -0.66
CA SER A 31 104.84 7.66 -1.50
C SER A 31 104.30 7.19 -2.85
N THR A 32 104.83 7.88 -3.86
CA THR A 32 104.93 7.64 -5.29
C THR A 32 105.71 6.37 -5.64
N ALA A 33 105.16 5.51 -6.52
CA ALA A 33 105.89 4.59 -7.40
C ALA A 33 104.90 4.02 -8.44
N ALA A 34 104.78 4.59 -9.64
CA ALA A 34 105.62 4.37 -10.82
C ALA A 34 105.73 2.87 -11.25
N GLY A 35 104.96 2.52 -12.28
CA GLY A 35 105.34 1.55 -13.33
C GLY A 35 105.24 0.06 -13.00
N GLY A 36 104.04 -0.54 -13.17
CA GLY A 36 103.89 -2.01 -13.20
C GLY A 36 102.44 -2.56 -13.20
N GLY A 37 101.43 -1.72 -12.95
CA GLY A 37 100.09 -2.16 -12.54
C GLY A 37 99.16 -2.77 -13.60
N SER A 38 99.45 -2.68 -14.91
CA SER A 38 98.48 -3.11 -15.94
C SER A 38 98.30 -4.64 -16.01
N ALA A 39 99.39 -5.42 -15.93
CA ALA A 39 99.33 -6.88 -16.02
C ALA A 39 98.71 -7.54 -14.78
N ALA A 40 99.04 -7.04 -13.58
CA ALA A 40 98.46 -7.54 -12.32
C ALA A 40 96.96 -7.18 -12.19
N ALA A 41 96.56 -6.00 -12.65
CA ALA A 41 95.16 -5.59 -12.73
C ALA A 41 94.36 -6.49 -13.67
N ALA A 42 94.92 -6.82 -14.84
CA ALA A 42 94.29 -7.75 -15.80
C ALA A 42 94.17 -9.17 -15.23
N ALA A 43 95.20 -9.68 -14.53
CA ALA A 43 95.15 -10.98 -13.88
C ALA A 43 94.08 -11.04 -12.76
N ARG A 44 93.94 -9.98 -11.96
CA ARG A 44 92.86 -9.87 -10.96
C ARG A 44 91.48 -9.82 -11.60
N ALA A 45 91.31 -9.03 -12.67
CA ALA A 45 90.06 -8.98 -13.42
C ALA A 45 89.65 -10.36 -13.94
N LYS A 46 90.60 -11.11 -14.51
CA LYS A 46 90.36 -12.48 -14.99
C LYS A 46 90.00 -13.45 -13.87
N LYS A 47 90.69 -13.39 -12.72
CA LYS A 47 90.40 -14.23 -11.55
C LYS A 47 89.01 -13.95 -10.97
N ALA A 48 88.68 -12.67 -10.77
CA ALA A 48 87.37 -12.26 -10.26
C ALA A 48 86.25 -12.64 -11.23
N THR A 49 86.49 -12.55 -12.55
CA THR A 49 85.53 -13.00 -13.57
C THR A 49 85.25 -14.49 -13.43
N ALA A 50 86.28 -15.33 -13.35
CA ALA A 50 86.12 -16.78 -13.18
C ALA A 50 85.42 -17.15 -11.86
N GLN A 51 85.71 -16.43 -10.77
CA GLN A 51 85.04 -16.65 -9.48
C GLN A 51 83.56 -16.25 -9.52
N VAL A 52 83.23 -15.13 -10.17
CA VAL A 52 81.85 -14.67 -10.34
C VAL A 52 81.07 -15.61 -11.25
N GLU A 53 81.67 -16.07 -12.35
CA GLU A 53 81.03 -17.03 -13.28
C GLU A 53 80.81 -18.40 -12.63
N GLY A 54 81.80 -18.92 -11.90
CA GLY A 54 81.68 -20.17 -11.17
C GLY A 54 80.58 -20.11 -10.11
N LEU A 55 80.54 -19.05 -9.30
CA LEU A 55 79.49 -18.90 -8.29
C LEU A 55 78.12 -18.63 -8.92
N GLU A 56 78.05 -17.86 -10.00
CA GLU A 56 76.81 -17.63 -10.74
C GLU A 56 76.22 -18.95 -11.27
N ALA A 57 77.05 -19.86 -11.78
CA ALA A 57 76.61 -21.18 -12.20
C ALA A 57 76.07 -22.00 -11.01
N THR A 58 76.82 -22.09 -9.91
CA THR A 58 76.41 -22.82 -8.71
C THR A 58 75.11 -22.27 -8.10
N VAL A 59 74.96 -20.93 -8.05
CA VAL A 59 73.74 -20.30 -7.53
C VAL A 59 72.56 -20.56 -8.46
N LYS A 60 72.75 -20.47 -9.79
CA LYS A 60 71.69 -20.78 -10.76
C LYS A 60 71.25 -22.23 -10.66
N GLU A 61 72.19 -23.16 -10.49
CA GLU A 61 71.89 -24.58 -10.27
C GLU A 61 71.14 -24.79 -8.95
N ALA A 62 71.57 -24.15 -7.86
CA ALA A 62 70.87 -24.21 -6.57
C ALA A 62 69.45 -23.63 -6.65
N ILE A 63 69.24 -22.53 -7.39
CA ILE A 63 67.91 -21.97 -7.63
C ILE A 63 67.07 -22.91 -8.50
N ALA A 64 67.64 -23.55 -9.52
CA ALA A 64 66.93 -24.49 -10.37
C ALA A 64 66.50 -25.75 -9.58
N ALA A 65 67.43 -26.31 -8.80
CA ALA A 65 67.16 -27.39 -7.86
C ALA A 65 66.09 -27.00 -6.85
N ALA A 66 66.12 -25.77 -6.33
CA ALA A 66 65.11 -25.26 -5.43
C ALA A 66 63.73 -25.18 -6.08
N LYS A 67 63.64 -24.66 -7.31
CA LYS A 67 62.37 -24.57 -8.03
C LYS A 67 61.77 -25.93 -8.35
N GLN A 68 62.62 -26.91 -8.68
CA GLN A 68 62.19 -28.27 -8.98
C GLN A 68 61.77 -29.04 -7.71
N ALA A 69 62.50 -28.85 -6.61
CA ALA A 69 62.21 -29.49 -5.33
C ALA A 69 61.04 -28.82 -4.57
N ALA A 70 60.77 -27.53 -4.81
CA ALA A 70 59.68 -26.77 -4.21
C ALA A 70 58.30 -27.11 -4.80
N SER A 71 57.94 -28.39 -4.78
CA SER A 71 56.59 -28.86 -5.05
C SER A 71 55.70 -28.71 -3.81
N PRO A 72 54.36 -28.59 -3.95
CA PRO A 72 53.43 -28.58 -2.83
C PRO A 72 53.47 -29.85 -1.95
N GLN A 73 54.10 -30.92 -2.43
CA GLN A 73 54.18 -32.23 -1.79
C GLN A 73 55.55 -32.49 -1.15
N ALA A 74 56.49 -31.54 -1.24
CA ALA A 74 57.81 -31.68 -0.63
C ALA A 74 57.69 -31.73 0.89
N SER A 75 58.45 -32.63 1.53
CA SER A 75 58.46 -32.76 2.99
C SER A 75 59.01 -31.50 3.65
N GLU A 76 58.56 -31.19 4.88
CA GLU A 76 59.06 -30.05 5.66
C GLU A 76 60.60 -30.09 5.80
N GLU A 77 61.15 -31.30 5.95
CA GLU A 77 62.58 -31.54 6.08
C GLU A 77 63.34 -31.23 4.79
N THR A 78 62.81 -31.66 3.64
CA THR A 78 63.37 -31.33 2.31
C THR A 78 63.40 -29.82 2.07
N MET A 79 62.34 -29.10 2.46
CA MET A 79 62.27 -27.64 2.27
C MET A 79 63.20 -26.88 3.21
N LYS A 80 63.42 -27.37 4.44
CA LYS A 80 64.43 -26.82 5.37
C LYS A 80 65.86 -27.00 4.83
N GLN A 81 66.19 -28.21 4.37
CA GLN A 81 67.48 -28.49 3.75
C GLN A 81 67.74 -27.61 2.52
N LEU A 82 66.70 -27.38 1.72
CA LEU A 82 66.78 -26.49 0.56
C LEU A 82 66.99 -25.03 0.95
N HIS A 83 66.28 -24.55 1.97
CA HIS A 83 66.47 -23.19 2.51
C HIS A 83 67.91 -22.98 3.03
N GLU A 84 68.45 -23.94 3.79
CA GLU A 84 69.82 -23.91 4.29
C GLU A 84 70.85 -23.90 3.15
N SER A 85 70.63 -24.72 2.11
CA SER A 85 71.48 -24.74 0.92
C SER A 85 71.49 -23.39 0.19
N LEU A 86 70.32 -22.78 -0.03
CA LEU A 86 70.22 -21.45 -0.65
C LEU A 86 70.83 -20.35 0.23
N GLN A 87 70.68 -20.41 1.56
CA GLN A 87 71.34 -19.49 2.48
C GLN A 87 72.86 -19.60 2.42
N LYS A 88 73.40 -20.83 2.30
CA LYS A 88 74.84 -21.04 2.13
C LYS A 88 75.35 -20.36 0.86
N GLN A 89 74.63 -20.50 -0.26
CA GLN A 89 74.94 -19.80 -1.51
C GLN A 89 74.85 -18.27 -1.38
N GLN A 90 73.92 -17.77 -0.56
CA GLN A 90 73.75 -16.34 -0.30
C GLN A 90 74.96 -15.78 0.45
N THR A 91 75.48 -16.51 1.43
CA THR A 91 76.70 -16.16 2.16
C THR A 91 77.91 -16.12 1.22
N SER A 92 78.08 -17.13 0.37
CA SER A 92 79.17 -17.15 -0.62
C SER A 92 79.08 -15.98 -1.63
N LEU A 93 77.87 -15.59 -2.05
CA LEU A 93 77.65 -14.41 -2.92
C LEU A 93 78.07 -13.11 -2.23
N LEU A 94 77.76 -12.96 -0.94
CA LEU A 94 78.16 -11.79 -0.15
C LEU A 94 79.68 -11.71 0.02
N GLU A 95 80.35 -12.84 0.21
CA GLU A 95 81.82 -12.91 0.26
C GLU A 95 82.46 -12.51 -1.06
N ILE A 96 81.95 -13.00 -2.20
CA ILE A 96 82.43 -12.58 -3.52
C ILE A 96 82.14 -11.09 -3.77
N GLN A 97 80.97 -10.57 -3.36
CA GLN A 97 80.67 -9.15 -3.49
C GLN A 97 81.66 -8.28 -2.69
N LYS A 98 82.04 -8.71 -1.48
CA LYS A 98 83.08 -8.05 -0.67
C LYS A 98 84.45 -8.13 -1.33
N SER A 99 84.86 -9.32 -1.81
CA SER A 99 86.13 -9.53 -2.51
C SER A 99 86.21 -8.67 -3.78
N LEU A 100 85.15 -8.66 -4.59
CA LEU A 100 85.06 -7.88 -5.82
C LEU A 100 85.17 -6.37 -5.53
N THR A 101 84.56 -5.89 -4.46
CA THR A 101 84.67 -4.49 -4.04
C THR A 101 86.11 -4.15 -3.62
N ALA A 102 86.77 -5.05 -2.90
CA ALA A 102 88.19 -4.91 -2.55
C ALA A 102 89.08 -4.90 -3.80
N ASP A 103 88.83 -5.81 -4.75
CA ASP A 103 89.58 -5.90 -6.02
C ASP A 103 89.39 -4.66 -6.89
N ILE A 104 88.18 -4.09 -6.96
CA ILE A 104 87.92 -2.82 -7.66
C ILE A 104 88.73 -1.68 -7.02
N ASN A 105 88.71 -1.57 -5.69
CA ASN A 105 89.42 -0.52 -4.96
C ASN A 105 90.94 -0.65 -5.10
N GLU A 106 91.46 -1.87 -5.01
CA GLU A 106 92.89 -2.16 -5.17
C GLU A 106 93.36 -1.90 -6.61
N THR A 107 92.56 -2.31 -7.59
CA THR A 107 92.86 -2.08 -9.01
C THR A 107 92.83 -0.60 -9.37
N ARG A 108 91.96 0.20 -8.72
CA ARG A 108 91.88 1.66 -8.90
C ARG A 108 93.15 2.40 -8.47
N LYS A 109 93.94 1.85 -7.53
CA LYS A 109 95.25 2.41 -7.13
C LYS A 109 96.29 2.37 -8.26
N GLY A 110 96.09 1.54 -9.28
CA GLY A 110 96.97 1.41 -10.45
C GLY A 110 96.95 2.58 -11.45
N GLY A 111 96.14 3.61 -11.22
CA GLY A 111 96.06 4.81 -12.06
C GLY A 111 95.45 4.55 -13.45
N ALA A 112 95.77 5.41 -14.42
CA ALA A 112 95.18 5.38 -15.76
C ALA A 112 95.36 4.05 -16.50
N ALA A 113 96.49 3.35 -16.29
CA ALA A 113 96.81 2.08 -16.94
C ALA A 113 95.94 0.89 -16.46
N ALA A 114 95.23 1.03 -15.33
CA ALA A 114 94.35 0.00 -14.77
C ALA A 114 92.86 0.27 -15.05
N VAL A 115 92.50 1.37 -15.70
CA VAL A 115 91.11 1.79 -15.96
C VAL A 115 90.32 0.71 -16.69
N ALA A 116 90.91 0.04 -17.69
CA ALA A 116 90.25 -1.05 -18.40
C ALA A 116 89.86 -2.21 -17.47
N SER A 117 90.77 -2.62 -16.59
CA SER A 117 90.52 -3.69 -15.60
C SER A 117 89.54 -3.26 -14.51
N VAL A 118 89.55 -1.98 -14.09
CA VAL A 118 88.52 -1.43 -13.20
C VAL A 118 87.15 -1.46 -13.85
N THR A 119 87.04 -1.11 -15.13
CA THR A 119 85.80 -1.17 -15.89
C THR A 119 85.28 -2.62 -15.98
N GLU A 120 86.14 -3.58 -16.29
CA GLU A 120 85.77 -5.01 -16.33
C GLU A 120 85.31 -5.53 -14.96
N LEU A 121 86.05 -5.27 -13.88
CA LEU A 121 85.64 -5.64 -12.52
C LEU A 121 84.32 -4.95 -12.11
N SER A 122 84.12 -3.70 -12.51
CA SER A 122 82.90 -2.94 -12.21
C SER A 122 81.68 -3.52 -12.91
N LYS A 123 81.82 -4.15 -14.09
CA LYS A 123 80.74 -4.87 -14.78
C LYS A 123 80.29 -6.14 -14.05
N LEU A 124 81.16 -6.75 -13.23
CA LEU A 124 80.81 -7.94 -12.45
C LEU A 124 79.88 -7.62 -11.27
N SER A 125 79.95 -6.40 -10.72
CA SER A 125 79.14 -6.01 -9.55
C SER A 125 77.62 -6.03 -9.85
N PRO A 126 77.13 -5.47 -10.97
CA PRO A 126 75.73 -5.63 -11.38
C PRO A 126 75.32 -7.09 -11.59
N ARG A 127 76.20 -7.94 -12.15
CA ARG A 127 75.91 -9.38 -12.32
C ARG A 127 75.71 -10.08 -10.98
N VAL A 128 76.64 -9.91 -10.04
CA VAL A 128 76.55 -10.47 -8.68
C VAL A 128 75.28 -10.00 -7.98
N ARG A 129 74.92 -8.71 -8.08
CA ARG A 129 73.67 -8.18 -7.52
C ARG A 129 72.44 -8.82 -8.16
N GLY A 130 72.41 -9.01 -9.47
CA GLY A 130 71.28 -9.66 -10.16
C GLY A 130 71.06 -11.10 -9.68
N VAL A 131 72.15 -11.87 -9.54
CA VAL A 131 72.11 -13.24 -9.01
C VAL A 131 71.69 -13.25 -7.53
N GLN A 132 72.19 -12.31 -6.72
CA GLN A 132 71.81 -12.13 -5.33
C GLN A 132 70.32 -11.81 -5.16
N THR A 133 69.74 -10.96 -6.02
CA THR A 133 68.29 -10.68 -6.03
C THR A 133 67.49 -11.94 -6.34
N ASN A 134 67.90 -12.70 -7.36
CA ASN A 134 67.21 -13.94 -7.73
C ASN A 134 67.27 -14.99 -6.61
N LEU A 135 68.42 -15.15 -5.97
CA LEU A 135 68.59 -16.06 -4.83
C LEU A 135 67.75 -15.63 -3.63
N THR A 136 67.74 -14.33 -3.31
CA THR A 136 66.94 -13.79 -2.20
C THR A 136 65.45 -14.01 -2.43
N ASN A 137 64.98 -13.84 -3.67
CA ASN A 137 63.59 -14.12 -4.05
C ASN A 137 63.24 -15.59 -3.85
N GLU A 138 64.13 -16.51 -4.23
CA GLU A 138 63.90 -17.95 -4.05
C GLU A 138 63.94 -18.36 -2.57
N ILE A 139 64.86 -17.81 -1.77
CA ILE A 139 64.90 -18.01 -0.31
C ILE A 139 63.57 -17.58 0.33
N ASN A 140 63.06 -16.40 -0.03
CA ASN A 140 61.78 -15.90 0.47
C ASN A 140 60.60 -16.79 0.05
N ARG A 141 60.62 -17.30 -1.19
CA ARG A 141 59.62 -18.25 -1.69
C ARG A 141 59.64 -19.55 -0.87
N VAL A 142 60.80 -20.18 -0.70
CA VAL A 142 60.95 -21.43 0.07
C VAL A 142 60.54 -21.20 1.53
N LYS A 143 60.95 -20.09 2.14
CA LYS A 143 60.53 -19.70 3.49
C LYS A 143 59.02 -19.54 3.62
N GLY A 144 58.36 -18.94 2.63
CA GLY A 144 56.90 -18.82 2.60
C GLY A 144 56.18 -20.17 2.52
N ILE A 145 56.76 -21.15 1.82
CA ILE A 145 56.20 -22.52 1.78
C ILE A 145 56.37 -23.22 3.14
N ILE A 146 57.54 -23.10 3.78
CA ILE A 146 57.79 -23.65 5.12
C ILE A 146 56.79 -23.08 6.14
N GLN A 147 56.57 -21.76 6.14
CA GLN A 147 55.62 -21.12 7.05
C GLN A 147 54.18 -21.60 6.82
N LYS A 148 53.75 -21.75 5.56
CA LYS A 148 52.43 -22.30 5.23
C LYS A 148 52.27 -23.74 5.70
N ALA A 149 53.29 -24.59 5.52
CA ALA A 149 53.27 -25.98 5.96
C ALA A 149 53.20 -26.09 7.50
N GLN A 150 53.93 -25.25 8.23
CA GLN A 150 53.87 -25.18 9.69
C GLN A 150 52.51 -24.67 10.19
N GLN A 151 51.94 -23.68 9.52
CA GLN A 151 50.61 -23.18 9.83
C GLN A 151 49.53 -24.22 9.57
N SER A 152 49.59 -24.96 8.45
CA SER A 152 48.64 -26.03 8.14
C SER A 152 48.76 -27.20 9.11
N LYS A 153 49.98 -27.56 9.55
CA LYS A 153 50.19 -28.60 10.57
C LYS A 153 49.61 -28.20 11.91
N LYS A 154 49.89 -26.98 12.38
CA LYS A 154 49.32 -26.44 13.62
C LYS A 154 47.79 -26.33 13.53
N GLN A 155 47.25 -25.92 12.39
CA GLN A 155 45.81 -25.86 12.15
C GLN A 155 45.17 -27.25 12.15
N ALA A 156 45.84 -28.25 11.58
CA ALA A 156 45.38 -29.64 11.59
C ALA A 156 45.41 -30.25 13.01
N GLU A 157 46.46 -29.99 13.79
CA GLU A 157 46.55 -30.40 15.20
C GLU A 157 45.45 -29.75 16.04
N THR A 158 45.25 -28.43 15.92
CA THR A 158 44.15 -27.73 16.62
C THR A 158 42.78 -28.20 16.16
N SER A 159 42.62 -28.55 14.88
CA SER A 159 41.36 -29.07 14.36
C SER A 159 41.08 -30.48 14.86
N ALA A 160 42.11 -31.33 14.98
CA ALA A 160 41.97 -32.68 15.55
C ALA A 160 41.64 -32.63 17.05
N GLU A 161 42.29 -31.75 17.81
CA GLU A 161 41.97 -31.51 19.22
C GLU A 161 40.56 -30.95 19.40
N GLN A 162 40.16 -29.99 18.55
CA GLN A 162 38.79 -29.45 18.54
C GLN A 162 37.77 -30.53 18.20
N LYS A 163 38.01 -31.37 17.19
CA LYS A 163 37.09 -32.49 16.85
C LYS A 163 36.93 -33.47 18.01
N LYS A 164 38.02 -33.83 18.68
CA LYS A 164 37.96 -34.71 19.86
C LYS A 164 37.21 -34.06 21.03
N ALA A 165 37.37 -32.75 21.23
CA ALA A 165 36.61 -31.99 22.21
C ALA A 165 35.12 -31.92 21.84
N GLU A 166 34.78 -31.65 20.57
CA GLU A 166 33.41 -31.65 20.06
C GLU A 166 32.73 -33.01 20.24
N GLU A 167 33.39 -34.12 19.89
CA GLU A 167 32.84 -35.46 20.08
C GLU A 167 32.56 -35.76 21.56
N LYS A 168 33.51 -35.43 22.44
CA LYS A 168 33.36 -35.64 23.89
C LYS A 168 32.23 -34.78 24.47
N ASP A 169 32.21 -33.49 24.15
CA ASP A 169 31.21 -32.57 24.67
C ASP A 169 29.82 -32.89 24.08
N THR A 170 29.75 -33.32 22.81
CA THR A 170 28.51 -33.78 22.18
C THR A 170 27.97 -35.01 22.90
N GLN A 171 28.82 -35.97 23.26
CA GLN A 171 28.41 -37.13 24.04
C GLN A 171 27.88 -36.72 25.42
N ASP A 172 28.58 -35.83 26.14
CA ASP A 172 28.10 -35.32 27.45
C ASP A 172 26.75 -34.59 27.32
N LEU A 173 26.54 -33.83 26.25
CA LEU A 173 25.24 -33.22 25.97
C LEU A 173 24.17 -34.28 25.71
N GLN A 174 24.45 -35.28 24.87
CA GLN A 174 23.50 -36.38 24.55
C GLN A 174 23.13 -37.20 25.79
N ASP A 175 24.09 -37.44 26.68
CA ASP A 175 23.87 -38.23 27.90
C ASP A 175 23.07 -37.44 28.95
N THR A 176 23.21 -36.11 28.98
CA THR A 176 22.66 -35.29 30.07
C THR A 176 21.39 -34.52 29.70
N LEU A 177 21.15 -34.25 28.41
CA LEU A 177 19.95 -33.55 27.95
C LEU A 177 18.64 -34.31 28.25
N PRO A 178 18.52 -35.64 28.04
CA PRO A 178 17.28 -36.37 28.31
C PRO A 178 16.83 -36.23 29.77
N ALA A 179 17.76 -36.34 30.73
CA ALA A 179 17.45 -36.15 32.14
C ALA A 179 16.96 -34.74 32.46
N MET A 180 17.48 -33.70 31.78
CA MET A 180 16.99 -32.34 31.96
C MET A 180 15.60 -32.15 31.34
N VAL A 181 15.32 -32.78 30.20
CA VAL A 181 13.99 -32.79 29.58
C VAL A 181 12.99 -33.46 30.53
N GLU A 182 13.31 -34.65 31.06
CA GLU A 182 12.45 -35.37 32.02
C GLU A 182 12.17 -34.54 33.28
N LEU A 183 13.17 -33.84 33.85
CA LEU A 183 12.96 -32.95 34.99
C LEU A 183 11.99 -31.81 34.69
N VAL A 184 12.10 -31.19 33.50
CA VAL A 184 11.18 -30.13 33.08
C VAL A 184 9.79 -30.69 32.84
N THR A 185 9.68 -31.82 32.16
CA THR A 185 8.40 -32.50 31.92
C THR A 185 7.72 -32.90 33.23
N ALA A 186 8.45 -33.46 34.18
CA ALA A 186 7.91 -33.81 35.50
C ALA A 186 7.43 -32.57 36.29
N ALA A 187 8.08 -31.41 36.10
CA ALA A 187 7.60 -30.14 36.62
C ALA A 187 6.31 -29.69 35.91
N GLU A 188 6.27 -29.75 34.57
CA GLU A 188 5.08 -29.41 33.76
C GLU A 188 3.87 -30.27 34.13
N GLU A 189 4.02 -31.60 34.16
CA GLU A 189 2.97 -32.55 34.55
C GLU A 189 2.43 -32.30 35.97
N SER A 190 3.32 -31.94 36.90
CA SER A 190 2.91 -31.62 38.28
C SER A 190 2.02 -30.38 38.34
N ILE A 191 2.28 -29.39 37.48
CA ILE A 191 1.49 -28.16 37.40
C ILE A 191 0.16 -28.41 36.71
N ASP A 192 0.18 -29.19 35.63
CA ASP A 192 -1.05 -29.55 34.92
C ASP A 192 -1.98 -30.37 35.82
N SER A 193 -1.45 -31.27 36.66
CA SER A 193 -2.23 -31.96 37.70
C SER A 193 -2.89 -30.99 38.69
N VAL A 194 -2.16 -29.98 39.18
CA VAL A 194 -2.73 -28.92 40.05
C VAL A 194 -3.86 -28.18 39.35
N SER A 195 -3.67 -27.81 38.09
CA SER A 195 -4.70 -27.16 37.29
C SER A 195 -5.93 -28.06 37.10
N MET A 196 -5.75 -29.36 36.86
CA MET A 196 -6.85 -30.33 36.72
C MET A 196 -7.64 -30.51 38.01
N MET A 197 -7.00 -30.50 39.18
CA MET A 197 -7.69 -30.54 40.47
C MET A 197 -8.49 -29.27 40.76
N ALA A 198 -7.94 -28.11 40.41
CA ALA A 198 -8.58 -26.82 40.66
C ALA A 198 -9.72 -26.50 39.69
N ALA A 199 -9.64 -26.94 38.43
CA ALA A 199 -10.61 -26.64 37.39
C ALA A 199 -12.07 -26.96 37.76
N PRO A 200 -12.45 -28.17 38.24
CA PRO A 200 -13.83 -28.48 38.58
C PRO A 200 -14.37 -27.61 39.72
N LEU A 201 -13.53 -27.25 40.70
CA LEU A 201 -13.95 -26.39 41.82
C LEU A 201 -14.23 -24.94 41.38
N ILE A 202 -13.50 -24.45 40.38
CA ILE A 202 -13.74 -23.10 39.83
C ILE A 202 -14.98 -23.11 38.91
N ALA A 203 -15.15 -24.16 38.11
CA ALA A 203 -16.25 -24.29 37.15
C ALA A 203 -17.60 -24.51 37.87
N GLU A 204 -17.62 -25.41 38.85
CA GLU A 204 -18.80 -25.80 39.63
C GLU A 204 -18.46 -25.66 41.13
N PRO A 205 -18.47 -24.42 41.65
CA PRO A 205 -18.17 -24.18 43.07
C PRO A 205 -19.21 -24.88 43.95
N PRO A 206 -18.79 -25.74 44.91
CA PRO A 206 -19.73 -26.41 45.81
C PRO A 206 -20.60 -25.41 46.59
N GLU A 207 -21.90 -25.69 46.71
CA GLU A 207 -22.87 -24.80 47.38
C GLU A 207 -22.64 -24.71 48.90
N GLU A 208 -22.16 -25.79 49.52
CA GLU A 208 -21.81 -25.84 50.93
C GLU A 208 -20.29 -25.75 51.12
N GLN A 209 -19.83 -24.77 51.91
CA GLN A 209 -18.43 -24.67 52.36
C GLN A 209 -18.14 -25.71 53.47
N GLY A 210 -18.39 -26.97 53.17
CA GLY A 210 -18.14 -28.10 54.05
C GLY A 210 -16.66 -28.46 54.14
N ASP A 211 -16.34 -29.41 55.01
CA ASP A 211 -14.96 -29.87 55.24
C ASP A 211 -14.33 -30.48 53.98
N ILE A 212 -15.13 -31.03 53.07
CA ILE A 212 -14.68 -31.56 51.76
C ILE A 212 -14.01 -30.46 50.92
N LEU A 213 -14.59 -29.26 50.85
CA LEU A 213 -14.03 -28.16 50.06
C LEU A 213 -12.71 -27.64 50.67
N LYS A 214 -12.63 -27.60 52.00
CA LYS A 214 -11.39 -27.21 52.70
C LYS A 214 -10.26 -28.21 52.44
N MET A 215 -10.56 -29.52 52.45
CA MET A 215 -9.61 -30.57 52.11
C MET A 215 -9.12 -30.44 50.67
N ALA A 216 -10.02 -30.18 49.72
CA ALA A 216 -9.64 -29.98 48.32
C ALA A 216 -8.71 -28.76 48.13
N PHE A 217 -8.93 -27.66 48.86
CA PHE A 217 -8.01 -26.52 48.84
C PHE A 217 -6.64 -26.86 49.40
N GLU A 218 -6.57 -27.62 50.48
CA GLU A 218 -5.29 -28.05 51.08
C GLU A 218 -4.52 -28.97 50.15
N GLU A 219 -5.21 -29.88 49.47
CA GLU A 219 -4.62 -30.77 48.47
C GLU A 219 -4.07 -29.99 47.26
N ILE A 220 -4.81 -29.01 46.75
CA ILE A 220 -4.36 -28.13 45.65
C ILE A 220 -3.14 -27.30 46.08
N GLU A 221 -3.18 -26.65 47.25
CA GLU A 221 -2.08 -25.82 47.73
C GLU A 221 -0.82 -26.66 48.04
N THR A 222 -1.00 -27.86 48.58
CA THR A 222 0.10 -28.82 48.81
C THR A 222 0.70 -29.25 47.49
N SER A 223 -0.13 -29.66 46.53
CA SER A 223 0.34 -30.07 45.19
C SER A 223 1.00 -28.92 44.43
N ALA A 224 0.53 -27.68 44.60
CA ALA A 224 1.16 -26.48 44.06
C ALA A 224 2.51 -26.18 44.71
N LYS A 225 2.67 -26.50 46.00
CA LYS A 225 3.97 -26.40 46.67
C LYS A 225 4.95 -27.45 46.14
N ASP A 226 4.51 -28.69 45.96
CA ASP A 226 5.34 -29.78 45.42
C ASP A 226 5.76 -29.48 43.96
N GLY A 227 4.83 -29.02 43.13
CA GLY A 227 5.14 -28.58 41.76
C GLY A 227 6.14 -27.42 41.74
N GLN A 228 6.00 -26.46 42.66
CA GLN A 228 6.95 -25.35 42.81
C GLN A 228 8.35 -25.82 43.18
N GLU A 229 8.47 -26.82 44.06
CA GLU A 229 9.76 -27.42 44.44
C GLU A 229 10.41 -28.12 43.24
N LYS A 230 9.64 -28.87 42.44
CA LYS A 230 10.13 -29.47 41.17
C LYS A 230 10.64 -28.42 40.19
N ILE A 231 9.92 -27.30 39.99
CA ILE A 231 10.38 -26.18 39.14
C ILE A 231 11.72 -25.64 39.65
N ASN A 232 11.86 -25.44 40.96
CA ASN A 232 13.08 -24.89 41.55
C ASN A 232 14.29 -25.82 41.36
N GLU A 233 14.09 -27.13 41.55
CA GLU A 233 15.15 -28.12 41.32
C GLU A 233 15.52 -28.20 39.84
N ALA A 234 14.55 -28.27 38.93
CA ALA A 234 14.80 -28.27 37.48
C ALA A 234 15.55 -27.00 37.04
N ARG A 235 15.18 -25.81 37.56
CA ARG A 235 15.89 -24.55 37.28
C ARG A 235 17.33 -24.59 37.76
N LYS A 236 17.58 -25.12 38.96
CA LYS A 236 18.92 -25.25 39.52
C LYS A 236 19.79 -26.14 38.63
N GLN A 237 19.28 -27.29 38.22
CA GLN A 237 20.00 -28.24 37.34
C GLN A 237 20.26 -27.64 35.95
N ILE A 238 19.28 -27.00 35.34
CA ILE A 238 19.44 -26.35 34.03
C ILE A 238 20.46 -25.21 34.10
N ASN A 239 20.43 -24.36 35.13
CA ASN A 239 21.40 -23.27 35.28
C ASN A 239 22.84 -23.80 35.45
N LEU A 240 23.01 -24.92 36.16
CA LEU A 240 24.30 -25.61 36.25
C LEU A 240 24.76 -26.10 34.88
N LYS A 241 23.87 -26.75 34.11
CA LYS A 241 24.18 -27.23 32.76
C LYS A 241 24.45 -26.12 31.76
N LEU A 242 23.72 -24.99 31.80
CA LEU A 242 24.02 -23.79 31.03
C LEU A 242 25.42 -23.25 31.32
N THR A 243 25.84 -23.27 32.59
CA THR A 243 27.19 -22.82 32.99
C THR A 243 28.27 -23.76 32.47
N ASN A 244 28.03 -25.07 32.49
CA ASN A 244 28.95 -26.07 31.93
C ASN A 244 29.02 -26.02 30.41
N ALA A 245 27.88 -25.84 29.73
CA ALA A 245 27.78 -25.75 28.28
C ALA A 245 28.64 -24.62 27.70
N ARG A 246 28.83 -23.51 28.43
CA ARG A 246 29.73 -22.41 28.03
C ARG A 246 31.19 -22.84 27.85
N LYS A 247 31.60 -23.96 28.45
CA LYS A 247 32.95 -24.52 28.36
C LYS A 247 33.09 -25.52 27.20
N TYR A 248 31.99 -25.97 26.59
CA TYR A 248 32.03 -26.90 25.47
C TYR A 248 32.72 -26.31 24.24
N ALA A 249 33.15 -27.17 23.34
CA ALA A 249 33.62 -26.80 22.00
C ALA A 249 32.53 -26.04 21.20
N PRO A 250 32.91 -25.19 20.22
CA PRO A 250 32.03 -24.18 19.63
C PRO A 250 30.67 -24.68 19.10
N GLU A 251 30.64 -25.79 18.35
CA GLU A 251 29.40 -26.31 17.76
C GLU A 251 28.51 -26.91 18.85
N THR A 252 29.08 -27.77 19.71
CA THR A 252 28.35 -28.36 20.83
C THR A 252 27.82 -27.30 21.79
N ARG A 253 28.63 -26.28 22.11
CA ARG A 253 28.24 -25.14 22.96
C ARG A 253 27.01 -24.44 22.42
N LYS A 254 26.99 -24.15 21.12
CA LYS A 254 25.86 -23.47 20.48
C LYS A 254 24.57 -24.29 20.63
N ASN A 255 24.64 -25.59 20.36
CA ASN A 255 23.49 -26.49 20.47
C ASN A 255 23.02 -26.61 21.94
N ALA A 256 23.94 -26.89 22.87
CA ALA A 256 23.64 -27.02 24.29
C ALA A 256 23.00 -25.76 24.88
N LEU A 257 23.52 -24.57 24.55
CA LEU A 257 22.93 -23.31 25.02
C LEU A 257 21.52 -23.10 24.48
N SER A 258 21.27 -23.42 23.22
CA SER A 258 19.94 -23.33 22.61
C SER A 258 18.92 -24.23 23.33
N GLU A 259 19.24 -25.52 23.48
CA GLU A 259 18.35 -26.51 24.11
C GLU A 259 18.06 -26.17 25.57
N TYR A 260 19.10 -25.90 26.37
CA TYR A 260 18.90 -25.57 27.79
C TYR A 260 18.18 -24.23 27.99
N SER A 261 18.36 -23.24 27.11
CA SER A 261 17.59 -21.99 27.17
C SER A 261 16.11 -22.19 26.82
N ALA A 262 15.79 -23.08 25.87
CA ALA A 262 14.41 -23.44 25.57
C ALA A 262 13.73 -24.12 26.77
N LEU A 263 14.43 -25.04 27.44
CA LEU A 263 13.96 -25.66 28.68
C LEU A 263 13.79 -24.65 29.83
N GLN A 264 14.70 -23.68 29.96
CA GLN A 264 14.57 -22.59 30.93
C GLN A 264 13.33 -21.72 30.68
N HIS A 265 12.99 -21.48 29.42
CA HIS A 265 11.77 -20.77 29.04
C HIS A 265 10.52 -21.55 29.45
N LYS A 266 10.47 -22.86 29.18
CA LYS A 266 9.37 -23.73 29.65
C LYS A 266 9.17 -23.66 31.16
N LEU A 267 10.25 -23.74 31.95
CA LEU A 267 10.18 -23.57 33.41
C LEU A 267 9.72 -22.16 33.85
N SER A 268 9.85 -21.15 32.99
CA SER A 268 9.34 -19.81 33.26
C SER A 268 7.83 -19.74 33.03
N GLU A 269 7.31 -20.38 31.99
CA GLU A 269 5.87 -20.51 31.74
C GLU A 269 5.17 -21.39 32.78
N ALA A 270 5.77 -22.53 33.11
CA ALA A 270 5.39 -23.39 34.23
C ALA A 270 5.25 -22.59 35.55
N GLN A 271 6.24 -21.75 35.86
CA GLN A 271 6.21 -20.91 37.06
C GLN A 271 5.04 -19.92 37.06
N LYS A 272 4.75 -19.30 35.91
CA LYS A 272 3.60 -18.39 35.78
C LYS A 272 2.29 -19.13 36.01
N LYS A 273 2.17 -20.36 35.48
CA LYS A 273 0.99 -21.21 35.65
C LYS A 273 0.76 -21.65 37.10
N ILE A 274 1.81 -21.97 37.87
CA ILE A 274 1.64 -22.48 39.24
C ILE A 274 1.43 -21.39 40.29
N ASN A 275 1.98 -20.20 40.09
CA ASN A 275 1.86 -19.05 41.01
C ASN A 275 0.45 -18.83 41.56
N PRO A 276 -0.61 -18.85 40.73
CA PRO A 276 -1.95 -18.52 41.18
C PRO A 276 -2.61 -19.63 42.03
N TYR A 277 -2.04 -20.83 42.05
CA TYR A 277 -2.51 -21.96 42.88
C TYR A 277 -1.82 -22.02 44.25
N LYS A 278 -0.76 -21.24 44.48
CA LYS A 278 -0.05 -21.20 45.78
C LYS A 278 -0.84 -20.50 46.88
N ALA A 279 -1.82 -19.69 46.51
CA ALA A 279 -2.76 -19.02 47.41
C ALA A 279 -4.19 -19.32 46.97
N PHE A 280 -4.44 -20.54 46.48
CA PHE A 280 -5.70 -20.92 45.84
C PHE A 280 -6.90 -20.63 46.73
N ARG A 281 -6.84 -20.97 48.03
CA ARG A 281 -7.91 -20.72 48.98
C ARG A 281 -8.26 -19.24 49.09
N LYS A 282 -7.25 -18.36 49.11
CA LYS A 282 -7.42 -16.91 49.22
C LYS A 282 -8.03 -16.31 47.95
N GLU A 283 -7.62 -16.81 46.78
CA GLU A 283 -8.06 -16.30 45.48
C GLU A 283 -9.31 -17.00 44.94
N PHE A 284 -9.76 -18.09 45.56
CA PHE A 284 -10.83 -18.95 45.08
C PHE A 284 -12.11 -18.17 44.76
N THR A 285 -12.60 -17.36 45.69
CA THR A 285 -13.83 -16.56 45.51
C THR A 285 -13.71 -15.63 44.31
N ALA A 286 -12.58 -14.93 44.17
CA ALA A 286 -12.33 -14.04 43.04
C ALA A 286 -12.28 -14.80 41.71
N ARG A 287 -11.68 -16.00 41.69
CA ARG A 287 -11.64 -16.89 40.50
C ARG A 287 -13.02 -17.39 40.10
N VAL A 288 -13.85 -17.77 41.07
CA VAL A 288 -15.23 -18.19 40.83
C VAL A 288 -16.05 -17.03 40.26
N GLU A 289 -15.93 -15.84 40.83
CA GLU A 289 -16.60 -14.64 40.31
C GLU A 289 -16.12 -14.25 38.91
N ALA A 290 -14.82 -14.35 38.65
CA ALA A 290 -14.23 -14.16 37.33
C ALA A 290 -14.78 -15.14 36.31
N ARG A 291 -14.84 -16.43 36.67
CA ARG A 291 -15.40 -17.48 35.80
C ARG A 291 -16.88 -17.28 35.54
N LYS A 292 -17.68 -16.96 36.56
CA LYS A 292 -19.11 -16.62 36.39
C LYS A 292 -19.30 -15.44 35.45
N ALA A 293 -18.48 -14.39 35.58
CA ALA A 293 -18.52 -13.25 34.67
C ALA A 293 -18.16 -13.62 33.22
N LEU A 294 -17.17 -14.49 33.01
CA LEU A 294 -16.80 -14.99 31.68
C LEU A 294 -17.91 -15.84 31.05
N VAL A 295 -18.57 -16.70 31.84
CA VAL A 295 -19.73 -17.48 31.37
C VAL A 295 -20.88 -16.55 30.98
N GLU A 296 -21.24 -15.60 31.84
CA GLU A 296 -22.30 -14.61 31.56
C GLU A 296 -22.01 -13.81 30.27
N ILE A 297 -20.75 -13.38 30.07
CA ILE A 297 -20.35 -12.69 28.84
C ILE A 297 -20.44 -13.63 27.63
N THR A 298 -19.99 -14.87 27.76
CA THR A 298 -20.01 -15.87 26.68
C THR A 298 -21.44 -16.13 26.22
N GLU A 299 -22.37 -16.32 27.16
CA GLU A 299 -23.79 -16.53 26.88
C GLU A 299 -24.39 -15.31 26.18
N LYS A 300 -24.22 -14.11 26.75
CA LYS A 300 -24.72 -12.86 26.13
C LYS A 300 -24.13 -12.58 24.76
N LEU A 301 -22.85 -12.85 24.57
CA LEU A 301 -22.20 -12.70 23.27
C LEU A 301 -22.75 -13.72 22.27
N GLY A 302 -22.92 -14.99 22.69
CA GLY A 302 -23.50 -16.04 21.86
C GLY A 302 -24.95 -15.73 21.44
N GLU A 303 -25.79 -15.26 22.36
CA GLU A 303 -27.15 -14.79 22.07
C GLU A 303 -27.14 -13.64 21.07
N ALA A 304 -26.28 -12.63 21.28
CA ALA A 304 -26.16 -11.51 20.36
C ALA A 304 -25.66 -11.97 18.97
N GLU A 305 -24.71 -12.91 18.91
CA GLU A 305 -24.17 -13.44 17.65
C GLU A 305 -25.23 -14.23 16.89
N LEU A 306 -26.08 -15.00 17.58
CA LEU A 306 -27.23 -15.66 16.98
C LEU A 306 -28.16 -14.64 16.30
N GLU A 307 -28.44 -13.51 16.96
CA GLU A 307 -29.25 -12.44 16.37
C GLU A 307 -28.56 -11.77 15.17
N VAL A 308 -27.22 -11.64 15.19
CA VAL A 308 -26.45 -11.16 14.03
C VAL A 308 -26.57 -12.13 12.85
N GLU A 309 -26.48 -13.44 13.08
CA GLU A 309 -26.63 -14.45 12.01
C GLU A 309 -28.07 -14.48 11.48
N LYS A 310 -29.10 -14.36 12.33
CA LYS A 310 -30.50 -14.21 11.88
C LYS A 310 -30.67 -12.96 11.00
N ALA A 311 -30.12 -11.82 11.42
CA ALA A 311 -30.16 -10.59 10.64
C ALA A 311 -29.38 -10.74 9.31
N MET A 312 -28.30 -11.51 9.29
CA MET A 312 -27.55 -11.80 8.07
C MET A 312 -28.38 -12.64 7.09
N MET A 313 -29.11 -13.63 7.58
CA MET A 313 -29.99 -14.44 6.74
C MET A 313 -31.12 -13.61 6.13
N THR A 314 -31.77 -12.73 6.90
CA THR A 314 -32.87 -11.89 6.39
C THR A 314 -32.40 -10.80 5.43
N THR A 315 -31.14 -10.38 5.51
CA THR A 315 -30.55 -9.38 4.61
C THR A 315 -29.95 -9.97 3.33
N SER A 316 -29.82 -11.31 3.23
CA SER A 316 -29.25 -11.97 2.04
C SER A 316 -30.02 -11.71 0.74
N ALA A 317 -31.31 -11.38 0.81
CA ALA A 317 -32.10 -10.98 -0.34
C ALA A 317 -31.56 -9.69 -1.02
N ALA A 318 -30.84 -8.85 -0.27
CA ALA A 318 -30.21 -7.64 -0.81
C ALA A 318 -29.13 -7.96 -1.87
N ASP A 319 -28.55 -9.16 -1.86
CA ASP A 319 -27.54 -9.58 -2.83
C ASP A 319 -28.16 -9.87 -4.21
N GLN A 320 -29.48 -10.10 -4.27
CA GLN A 320 -30.21 -10.39 -5.50
C GLN A 320 -30.81 -9.13 -6.15
N GLY A 321 -30.70 -7.97 -5.50
CA GLY A 321 -31.17 -6.70 -6.02
C GLY A 321 -31.89 -5.86 -4.98
N GLN A 322 -32.86 -5.07 -5.45
CA GLN A 322 -33.66 -4.19 -4.61
C GLN A 322 -34.69 -5.03 -3.83
N MET A 323 -34.59 -5.01 -2.50
CA MET A 323 -35.58 -5.62 -1.60
C MET A 323 -36.88 -4.82 -1.61
N SER A 324 -38.00 -5.51 -1.38
CA SER A 324 -39.31 -4.88 -1.19
C SER A 324 -39.38 -4.09 0.13
N GLU A 325 -40.36 -3.19 0.26
CA GLU A 325 -40.52 -2.35 1.44
C GLU A 325 -40.74 -3.16 2.73
N ASP A 326 -41.53 -4.23 2.64
CA ASP A 326 -41.80 -5.15 3.74
C ASP A 326 -40.56 -5.95 4.13
N GLU A 327 -39.78 -6.43 3.16
CA GLU A 327 -38.53 -7.15 3.42
C GLU A 327 -37.49 -6.25 4.09
N VAL A 328 -37.29 -5.01 3.60
CA VAL A 328 -36.35 -4.06 4.22
C VAL A 328 -36.78 -3.74 5.65
N LYS A 329 -38.08 -3.53 5.89
CA LYS A 329 -38.61 -3.25 7.23
C LYS A 329 -38.42 -4.43 8.18
N SER A 330 -38.74 -5.65 7.73
CA SER A 330 -38.54 -6.86 8.52
C SER A 330 -37.06 -7.08 8.86
N ALA A 331 -36.16 -6.87 7.91
CA ALA A 331 -34.72 -6.98 8.14
C ALA A 331 -34.20 -5.88 9.11
N GLU A 332 -34.68 -4.64 9.00
CA GLU A 332 -34.34 -3.56 9.96
C GLU A 332 -34.80 -3.89 11.39
N GLU A 333 -35.96 -4.52 11.54
CA GLU A 333 -36.48 -4.98 12.83
C GLU A 333 -35.60 -6.08 13.44
N MET A 334 -34.97 -6.94 12.63
CA MET A 334 -34.03 -7.97 13.09
C MET A 334 -32.64 -7.40 13.42
N VAL A 335 -32.18 -6.38 12.70
CA VAL A 335 -30.87 -5.76 12.95
C VAL A 335 -30.82 -5.01 14.28
N ARG A 336 -31.92 -4.40 14.72
CA ARG A 336 -31.95 -3.59 15.96
C ARG A 336 -31.64 -4.41 17.24
N PRO A 337 -32.30 -5.55 17.52
CA PRO A 337 -31.94 -6.41 18.65
C PRO A 337 -30.49 -6.88 18.60
N ALA A 338 -29.98 -7.27 17.43
CA ALA A 338 -28.59 -7.69 17.26
C ALA A 338 -27.60 -6.57 17.61
N GLN A 339 -27.84 -5.34 17.15
CA GLN A 339 -27.03 -4.17 17.51
C GLN A 339 -27.06 -3.88 19.02
N ALA A 340 -28.25 -3.92 19.63
CA ALA A 340 -28.42 -3.70 21.06
C ALA A 340 -27.70 -4.78 21.90
N GLY A 341 -27.84 -6.06 21.51
CA GLY A 341 -27.16 -7.19 22.14
C GLY A 341 -25.64 -7.07 22.07
N MET A 342 -25.09 -6.77 20.89
CA MET A 342 -23.65 -6.55 20.71
C MET A 342 -23.13 -5.39 21.55
N GLN A 343 -23.87 -4.28 21.60
CA GLN A 343 -23.48 -3.13 22.42
C GLN A 343 -23.53 -3.45 23.92
N ALA A 344 -24.51 -4.23 24.37
CA ALA A 344 -24.62 -4.67 25.75
C ALA A 344 -23.47 -5.62 26.14
N ALA A 345 -23.15 -6.60 25.29
CA ALA A 345 -22.03 -7.52 25.48
C ALA A 345 -20.69 -6.76 25.55
N LEU A 346 -20.43 -5.85 24.62
CA LEU A 346 -19.21 -5.04 24.61
C LEU A 346 -19.05 -4.19 25.89
N LYS A 347 -20.14 -3.53 26.33
CA LYS A 347 -20.12 -2.76 27.59
C LYS A 347 -19.82 -3.65 28.79
N LEU A 348 -20.40 -4.84 28.85
CA LEU A 348 -20.14 -5.80 29.92
C LEU A 348 -18.67 -6.24 29.94
N ILE A 349 -18.11 -6.57 28.77
CA ILE A 349 -16.69 -6.89 28.60
C ILE A 349 -15.81 -5.74 29.09
N GLU A 350 -16.10 -4.50 28.68
CA GLU A 350 -15.32 -3.32 29.09
C GLU A 350 -15.38 -3.06 30.60
N VAL A 351 -16.53 -3.27 31.23
CA VAL A 351 -16.69 -3.13 32.68
C VAL A 351 -15.85 -4.18 33.41
N LYS A 352 -15.96 -5.45 33.03
CA LYS A 352 -15.20 -6.54 33.66
C LYS A 352 -13.69 -6.43 33.40
N SER A 353 -13.30 -5.93 32.23
CA SER A 353 -11.88 -5.77 31.85
C SER A 353 -11.12 -4.77 32.72
N ARG A 354 -11.82 -3.81 33.35
CA ARG A 354 -11.18 -2.79 34.21
C ARG A 354 -10.63 -3.38 35.51
N THR A 355 -11.26 -4.42 36.02
CA THR A 355 -10.89 -5.08 37.28
C THR A 355 -10.23 -6.44 37.06
N ALA A 356 -10.22 -6.95 35.83
CA ALA A 356 -9.58 -8.20 35.47
C ALA A 356 -8.05 -8.07 35.40
N ASP A 357 -7.36 -9.10 35.84
CA ASP A 357 -5.92 -9.27 35.73
C ASP A 357 -5.57 -10.67 35.19
N GLY A 358 -4.28 -10.87 34.88
CA GLY A 358 -3.75 -12.15 34.39
C GLY A 358 -4.59 -12.79 33.29
N ALA A 359 -4.88 -14.08 33.46
CA ALA A 359 -5.60 -14.90 32.48
C ALA A 359 -7.02 -14.40 32.18
N MET A 360 -7.75 -13.87 33.17
CA MET A 360 -9.10 -13.33 32.94
C MET A 360 -9.07 -12.15 31.97
N LYS A 361 -8.05 -11.28 32.10
CA LYS A 361 -7.91 -10.12 31.22
C LYS A 361 -7.59 -10.54 29.78
N ASP A 362 -6.78 -11.57 29.60
CA ASP A 362 -6.46 -12.11 28.28
C ASP A 362 -7.71 -12.71 27.60
N GLU A 363 -8.51 -13.50 28.33
CA GLU A 363 -9.79 -14.04 27.83
C GLU A 363 -10.80 -12.93 27.48
N LEU A 364 -10.91 -11.89 28.32
CA LEU A 364 -11.79 -10.75 28.03
C LEU A 364 -11.35 -9.95 26.80
N ASN A 365 -10.04 -9.86 26.53
CA ASN A 365 -9.54 -9.23 25.32
C ASN A 365 -9.92 -10.04 24.07
N GLU A 366 -9.80 -11.37 24.13
CA GLU A 366 -10.25 -12.25 23.04
C GLU A 366 -11.76 -12.10 22.78
N MET A 367 -12.58 -12.09 23.84
CA MET A 367 -14.02 -11.84 23.72
C MET A 367 -14.33 -10.45 23.16
N LYS A 368 -13.53 -9.43 23.52
CA LYS A 368 -13.65 -8.08 22.96
C LYS A 368 -13.38 -8.04 21.47
N GLU A 369 -12.34 -8.75 21.01
CA GLU A 369 -12.01 -8.86 19.59
C GLU A 369 -13.14 -9.58 18.82
N ARG A 370 -13.63 -10.70 19.35
CA ARG A 370 -14.78 -11.44 18.79
C ARG A 370 -16.04 -10.56 18.71
N CYS A 371 -16.40 -9.89 19.80
CA CYS A 371 -17.54 -8.97 19.83
C CYS A 371 -17.38 -7.81 18.84
N SER A 372 -16.17 -7.26 18.70
CA SER A 372 -15.88 -6.20 17.74
C SER A 372 -16.02 -6.68 16.28
N ALA A 373 -15.63 -7.92 15.99
CA ALA A 373 -15.80 -8.51 14.66
C ALA A 373 -17.29 -8.69 14.31
N SER A 374 -18.08 -9.26 15.23
CA SER A 374 -19.53 -9.44 15.04
C SER A 374 -20.28 -8.10 14.96
N ARG A 375 -19.81 -7.09 15.71
CA ARG A 375 -20.30 -5.71 15.61
C ARG A 375 -20.05 -5.10 14.22
N LYS A 376 -18.87 -5.30 13.63
CA LYS A 376 -18.59 -4.82 12.27
C LYS A 376 -19.51 -5.47 11.23
N LYS A 377 -19.83 -6.76 11.39
CA LYS A 377 -20.80 -7.46 10.53
C LYS A 377 -22.17 -6.77 10.57
N ILE A 378 -22.73 -6.54 11.76
CA ILE A 378 -24.07 -5.94 11.90
C ILE A 378 -24.11 -4.46 11.47
N GLU A 379 -23.02 -3.70 11.64
CA GLU A 379 -22.88 -2.35 11.08
C GLU A 379 -22.88 -2.37 9.54
N GLY A 380 -22.24 -3.39 8.93
CA GLY A 380 -22.31 -3.64 7.50
C GLY A 380 -23.73 -3.93 7.02
N LEU A 381 -24.47 -4.80 7.72
CA LEU A 381 -25.87 -5.12 7.40
C LEU A 381 -26.77 -3.88 7.48
N ALA A 382 -26.60 -3.04 8.51
CA ALA A 382 -27.34 -1.79 8.65
C ALA A 382 -27.05 -0.82 7.50
N ALA A 383 -25.80 -0.75 7.01
CA ALA A 383 -25.45 0.07 5.85
C ALA A 383 -26.11 -0.45 4.55
N VAL A 384 -26.17 -1.78 4.36
CA VAL A 384 -26.87 -2.42 3.24
C VAL A 384 -28.37 -2.07 3.28
N LEU A 385 -29.02 -2.25 4.42
CA LEU A 385 -30.45 -1.94 4.57
C LEU A 385 -30.76 -0.47 4.36
N LYS A 386 -29.88 0.43 4.83
CA LYS A 386 -30.01 1.85 4.54
C LYS A 386 -29.96 2.12 3.04
N ARG A 387 -29.01 1.52 2.30
CA ARG A 387 -28.93 1.66 0.84
C ARG A 387 -30.20 1.11 0.16
N GLN A 388 -30.71 -0.03 0.62
CA GLN A 388 -31.97 -0.61 0.13
C GLN A 388 -33.16 0.32 0.37
N ARG A 389 -33.27 0.94 1.55
CA ARG A 389 -34.32 1.92 1.87
C ARG A 389 -34.24 3.17 0.98
N GLU A 390 -33.03 3.68 0.75
CA GLU A 390 -32.77 4.80 -0.16
C GLU A 390 -33.15 4.44 -1.61
N GLY A 391 -32.82 3.23 -2.06
CA GLY A 391 -33.20 2.70 -3.38
C GLY A 391 -34.72 2.63 -3.60
N LEU A 392 -35.48 2.12 -2.62
CA LEU A 392 -36.96 2.14 -2.67
C LEU A 392 -37.52 3.57 -2.77
N SER A 393 -36.95 4.50 -1.99
CA SER A 393 -37.37 5.90 -2.00
C SER A 393 -37.17 6.52 -3.39
N VAL A 394 -36.03 6.23 -4.02
CA VAL A 394 -35.73 6.65 -5.40
C VAL A 394 -36.70 6.04 -6.40
N GLN A 395 -37.00 4.75 -6.32
CA GLN A 395 -37.98 4.10 -7.20
C GLN A 395 -39.36 4.75 -7.09
N GLN A 396 -39.81 5.04 -5.87
CA GLN A 396 -41.07 5.77 -5.64
C GLN A 396 -41.04 7.18 -6.25
N PHE A 397 -39.90 7.88 -6.16
CA PHE A 397 -39.74 9.20 -6.80
C PHE A 397 -39.85 9.11 -8.32
N ILE A 398 -39.18 8.13 -8.93
CA ILE A 398 -39.18 7.95 -10.38
C ILE A 398 -40.58 7.63 -10.88
N VAL A 399 -41.35 6.78 -10.19
CA VAL A 399 -42.75 6.50 -10.54
C VAL A 399 -43.59 7.77 -10.51
N GLN A 400 -43.55 8.53 -9.40
CA GLN A 400 -44.32 9.78 -9.26
C GLN A 400 -43.98 10.79 -10.36
N VAL A 401 -42.69 10.99 -10.62
CA VAL A 401 -42.22 11.92 -11.65
C VAL A 401 -42.60 11.43 -13.05
N THR A 402 -42.52 10.13 -13.31
CA THR A 402 -42.92 9.54 -14.59
C THR A 402 -44.39 9.78 -14.87
N GLU A 403 -45.27 9.62 -13.87
CA GLU A 403 -46.70 9.93 -13.98
C GLU A 403 -46.95 11.42 -14.25
N GLU A 404 -46.20 12.32 -13.62
CA GLU A 404 -46.29 13.76 -13.86
C GLU A 404 -45.83 14.17 -15.26
N VAL A 405 -44.72 13.60 -15.74
CA VAL A 405 -44.25 13.79 -17.12
C VAL A 405 -45.28 13.23 -18.11
N GLY A 406 -45.84 12.05 -17.84
CA GLY A 406 -46.90 11.45 -18.64
C GLY A 406 -48.17 12.33 -18.72
N ARG A 407 -48.58 12.95 -17.60
CA ARG A 407 -49.69 13.93 -17.61
C ARG A 407 -49.37 15.18 -18.43
N ALA A 408 -48.12 15.66 -18.40
CA ALA A 408 -47.70 16.77 -19.25
C ALA A 408 -47.74 16.39 -20.75
N GLU A 409 -47.32 15.18 -21.10
CA GLU A 409 -47.42 14.62 -22.45
C GLU A 409 -48.89 14.46 -22.89
N GLU A 410 -49.77 13.92 -22.03
CA GLU A 410 -51.21 13.78 -22.32
C GLU A 410 -51.90 15.12 -22.54
N THR A 411 -51.57 16.13 -21.73
CA THR A 411 -52.14 17.49 -21.93
C THR A 411 -51.63 18.16 -23.20
N LEU A 412 -50.43 17.82 -23.67
CA LEU A 412 -49.94 18.23 -24.99
C LEU A 412 -50.73 17.57 -26.12
N LEU A 413 -51.11 16.28 -26.01
CA LEU A 413 -51.98 15.63 -27.01
C LEU A 413 -53.33 16.34 -27.12
N LYS A 414 -53.92 16.76 -25.99
CA LYS A 414 -55.16 17.56 -25.99
C LYS A 414 -55.01 18.91 -26.69
N CYS A 415 -53.81 19.47 -26.71
CA CYS A 415 -53.52 20.66 -27.52
C CYS A 415 -53.65 20.31 -29.01
N GLN A 416 -53.01 19.23 -29.46
CA GLN A 416 -53.09 18.77 -30.85
C GLN A 416 -54.54 18.46 -31.29
N ASP A 417 -55.33 17.85 -30.41
CA ASP A 417 -56.75 17.60 -30.66
C ASP A 417 -57.56 18.89 -30.86
N ALA A 418 -57.26 19.93 -30.06
CA ALA A 418 -57.89 21.24 -30.19
C ALA A 418 -57.51 21.96 -31.51
N GLU A 419 -56.34 21.65 -32.08
CA GLU A 419 -55.88 22.16 -33.38
C GLU A 419 -56.41 21.38 -34.59
N MET A 420 -57.09 20.25 -34.39
CA MET A 420 -57.61 19.42 -35.48
C MET A 420 -58.42 20.17 -36.56
N PRO A 421 -59.22 21.21 -36.23
CA PRO A 421 -59.90 22.02 -37.26
C PRO A 421 -58.92 22.64 -38.27
N PHE A 422 -57.75 23.10 -37.82
CA PHE A 422 -56.72 23.71 -38.67
C PHE A 422 -55.89 22.68 -39.44
N LEU A 423 -55.78 21.45 -38.94
CA LEU A 423 -54.98 20.37 -39.55
C LEU A 423 -55.65 19.68 -40.74
N LYS A 424 -56.94 19.95 -41.01
CA LYS A 424 -57.69 19.37 -42.15
C LYS A 424 -57.40 20.01 -43.51
N GLY A 425 -56.39 20.88 -43.60
CA GLY A 425 -55.97 21.52 -44.85
C GLY A 425 -56.85 22.70 -45.30
N LEU A 426 -57.82 23.10 -44.48
CA LEU A 426 -58.52 24.38 -44.63
C LEU A 426 -57.84 25.39 -43.71
N GLU A 427 -56.78 26.04 -44.20
CA GLU A 427 -56.07 27.08 -43.43
C GLU A 427 -56.97 28.28 -43.10
N VAL A 428 -58.04 28.47 -43.88
CA VAL A 428 -59.07 29.48 -43.64
C VAL A 428 -60.37 28.78 -43.27
N LEU A 429 -60.63 28.68 -41.97
CA LEU A 429 -61.91 28.22 -41.44
C LEU A 429 -62.94 29.36 -41.44
N PRO A 430 -64.26 29.04 -41.47
CA PRO A 430 -65.29 30.02 -41.13
C PRO A 430 -64.99 30.69 -39.79
N GLN A 431 -65.28 32.00 -39.69
CA GLN A 431 -64.88 32.84 -38.57
C GLN A 431 -65.30 32.27 -37.19
N ASP A 432 -66.54 31.79 -37.07
CA ASP A 432 -67.06 31.22 -35.83
C ASP A 432 -66.34 29.93 -35.42
N GLU A 433 -65.98 29.08 -36.40
CA GLU A 433 -65.22 27.86 -36.17
C GLU A 433 -63.77 28.16 -35.79
N SER A 434 -63.15 29.14 -36.47
CA SER A 434 -61.78 29.60 -36.18
C SER A 434 -61.65 30.16 -34.77
N SER A 435 -62.55 31.07 -34.38
CA SER A 435 -62.56 31.71 -33.06
C SER A 435 -62.73 30.69 -31.93
N LYS A 436 -63.63 29.71 -32.11
CA LYS A 436 -63.82 28.62 -31.15
C LYS A 436 -62.58 27.73 -31.05
N ALA A 437 -62.01 27.31 -32.18
CA ALA A 437 -60.82 26.46 -32.20
C ALA A 437 -59.60 27.14 -31.56
N ILE A 438 -59.40 28.45 -31.80
CA ILE A 438 -58.36 29.25 -31.12
C ILE A 438 -58.59 29.26 -29.60
N THR A 439 -59.81 29.54 -29.17
CA THR A 439 -60.15 29.60 -27.74
C THR A 439 -59.90 28.27 -27.03
N ASP A 440 -60.30 27.16 -27.67
CA ASP A 440 -60.09 25.82 -27.13
C ASP A 440 -58.60 25.44 -27.13
N SER A 441 -57.84 25.85 -28.16
CA SER A 441 -56.38 25.69 -28.23
C SER A 441 -55.65 26.47 -27.13
N GLU A 442 -56.02 27.73 -26.88
CA GLU A 442 -55.44 28.54 -25.80
C GLU A 442 -55.69 27.92 -24.42
N LYS A 443 -56.91 27.39 -24.18
CA LYS A 443 -57.23 26.68 -22.92
C LYS A 443 -56.41 25.40 -22.77
N ALA A 444 -56.30 24.59 -23.81
CA ALA A 444 -55.49 23.38 -23.79
C ALA A 444 -54.02 23.70 -23.52
N ALA A 445 -53.47 24.73 -24.18
CA ALA A 445 -52.09 25.17 -23.97
C ALA A 445 -51.82 25.67 -22.54
N ALA A 446 -52.77 26.37 -21.91
CA ALA A 446 -52.64 26.82 -20.53
C ALA A 446 -52.62 25.63 -19.54
N LEU A 447 -53.43 24.59 -19.79
CA LEU A 447 -53.41 23.36 -18.98
C LEU A 447 -52.08 22.60 -19.16
N ALA A 448 -51.62 22.46 -20.40
CA ALA A 448 -50.34 21.80 -20.70
C ALA A 448 -49.16 22.54 -20.05
N GLU A 449 -49.15 23.87 -20.09
CA GLU A 449 -48.09 24.68 -19.44
C GLU A 449 -48.06 24.47 -17.93
N LYS A 450 -49.24 24.42 -17.29
CA LYS A 450 -49.35 24.12 -15.86
C LYS A 450 -48.78 22.73 -15.54
N SER A 451 -49.12 21.71 -16.32
CA SER A 451 -48.59 20.35 -16.15
C SER A 451 -47.07 20.28 -16.36
N VAL A 452 -46.55 20.93 -17.40
CA VAL A 452 -45.10 20.98 -17.68
C VAL A 452 -44.34 21.65 -16.53
N ASN A 453 -44.85 22.78 -16.03
CA ASN A 453 -44.23 23.50 -14.92
C ASN A 453 -44.27 22.70 -13.62
N HIS A 454 -45.38 22.00 -13.35
CA HIS A 454 -45.53 21.15 -12.18
C HIS A 454 -44.51 19.99 -12.18
N ALA A 455 -44.45 19.22 -13.27
CA ALA A 455 -43.48 18.13 -13.43
C ALA A 455 -42.03 18.64 -13.32
N ARG A 456 -41.73 19.82 -13.89
CA ARG A 456 -40.38 20.42 -13.84
C ARG A 456 -39.95 20.74 -12.41
N VAL A 457 -40.85 21.31 -11.62
CA VAL A 457 -40.58 21.61 -10.20
C VAL A 457 -40.39 20.32 -9.42
N SER A 458 -41.24 19.32 -9.65
CA SER A 458 -41.13 18.01 -8.99
C SER A 458 -39.80 17.32 -9.28
N ILE A 459 -39.36 17.23 -10.55
CA ILE A 459 -38.06 16.66 -10.92
C ILE A 459 -36.92 17.37 -10.19
N ARG A 460 -36.91 18.71 -10.17
CA ARG A 460 -35.86 19.49 -9.49
C ARG A 460 -35.84 19.22 -7.99
N THR A 461 -36.99 19.12 -7.35
CA THR A 461 -37.11 18.77 -5.93
C THR A 461 -36.57 17.37 -5.67
N LYS A 462 -36.99 16.37 -6.46
CA LYS A 462 -36.52 14.98 -6.30
C LYS A 462 -35.02 14.83 -6.59
N LEU A 463 -34.47 15.57 -7.55
CA LEU A 463 -33.02 15.65 -7.79
C LEU A 463 -32.27 16.21 -6.57
N ALA A 464 -32.83 17.21 -5.89
CA ALA A 464 -32.23 17.77 -4.68
C ALA A 464 -32.27 16.79 -3.50
N ASP A 465 -33.34 16.00 -3.39
CA ASP A 465 -33.45 14.96 -2.36
C ASP A 465 -32.53 13.77 -2.64
N ALA A 466 -32.43 13.32 -3.89
CA ALA A 466 -31.54 12.22 -4.29
C ALA A 466 -30.06 12.49 -3.97
N LYS A 467 -29.63 13.75 -3.99
CA LYS A 467 -28.26 14.17 -3.61
C LYS A 467 -27.91 13.91 -2.14
N LYS A 468 -28.90 13.62 -1.30
CA LYS A 468 -28.69 13.31 0.13
C LYS A 468 -28.40 11.82 0.37
N TYR A 469 -28.61 10.96 -0.62
CA TYR A 469 -28.42 9.51 -0.51
C TYR A 469 -26.99 9.05 -0.77
N ALA A 470 -26.71 7.76 -0.54
CA ALA A 470 -25.42 7.16 -0.87
C ALA A 470 -25.05 7.39 -2.34
N LYS A 471 -23.75 7.52 -2.63
CA LYS A 471 -23.24 7.91 -3.95
C LYS A 471 -23.78 7.04 -5.08
N GLU A 472 -23.86 5.72 -4.89
CA GLU A 472 -24.38 4.82 -5.93
C GLU A 472 -25.86 5.08 -6.22
N VAL A 473 -26.68 5.23 -5.17
CA VAL A 473 -28.12 5.50 -5.28
C VAL A 473 -28.37 6.89 -5.89
N CYS A 474 -27.61 7.90 -5.46
CA CYS A 474 -27.67 9.26 -6.00
C CYS A 474 -27.39 9.28 -7.50
N GLN A 475 -26.39 8.53 -7.98
CA GLN A 475 -26.01 8.51 -9.39
C GLN A 475 -27.14 7.91 -10.24
N SER A 476 -27.65 6.72 -9.87
CA SER A 476 -28.76 6.07 -10.58
C SER A 476 -30.00 6.98 -10.64
N ALA A 477 -30.37 7.57 -9.50
CA ALA A 477 -31.49 8.49 -9.42
C ALA A 477 -31.31 9.73 -10.32
N THR A 478 -30.09 10.28 -10.34
CA THR A 478 -29.77 11.48 -11.14
C THR A 478 -29.86 11.19 -12.63
N ASP A 479 -29.37 10.03 -13.08
CA ASP A 479 -29.39 9.66 -14.49
C ASP A 479 -30.83 9.50 -15.00
N GLU A 480 -31.68 8.76 -14.26
CA GLU A 480 -33.10 8.56 -14.63
C GLU A 480 -33.91 9.86 -14.56
N LEU A 481 -33.76 10.67 -13.50
CA LEU A 481 -34.46 11.94 -13.39
C LEU A 481 -34.04 12.96 -14.47
N ASN A 482 -32.78 12.92 -14.92
CA ASN A 482 -32.32 13.74 -16.03
C ASN A 482 -32.90 13.29 -17.38
N GLU A 483 -33.12 11.99 -17.57
CA GLU A 483 -33.80 11.48 -18.75
C GLU A 483 -35.27 11.95 -18.80
N LEU A 484 -35.98 11.87 -17.66
CA LEU A 484 -37.33 12.43 -17.52
C LEU A 484 -37.36 13.96 -17.72
N MET A 485 -36.34 14.68 -17.25
CA MET A 485 -36.20 16.12 -17.50
C MET A 485 -36.07 16.41 -19.00
N LYS A 486 -35.24 15.65 -19.74
CA LYS A 486 -35.09 15.84 -21.19
C LYS A 486 -36.41 15.62 -21.93
N ARG A 487 -37.14 14.55 -21.62
CA ARG A 487 -38.48 14.30 -22.17
C ARG A 487 -39.43 15.46 -21.90
N LEU A 488 -39.44 15.96 -20.66
CA LEU A 488 -40.28 17.09 -20.28
C LEU A 488 -39.89 18.39 -21.01
N GLU A 489 -38.60 18.63 -21.24
CA GLU A 489 -38.11 19.78 -22.02
C GLU A 489 -38.53 19.70 -23.49
N GLU A 490 -38.54 18.52 -24.09
CA GLU A 490 -39.07 18.31 -25.45
C GLU A 490 -40.57 18.59 -25.53
N THR A 491 -41.35 18.09 -24.57
CA THR A 491 -42.79 18.41 -24.43
C THR A 491 -42.99 19.92 -24.27
N GLY A 492 -42.15 20.59 -23.47
CA GLY A 492 -42.16 22.04 -23.31
C GLY A 492 -41.86 22.80 -24.62
N LYS A 493 -40.92 22.32 -25.44
CA LYS A 493 -40.61 22.91 -26.77
C LYS A 493 -41.80 22.78 -27.73
N LYS A 494 -42.42 21.59 -27.79
CA LYS A 494 -43.62 21.35 -28.62
C LYS A 494 -44.78 22.25 -28.20
N LEU A 495 -45.00 22.41 -26.90
CA LEU A 495 -46.02 23.32 -26.37
C LEU A 495 -45.73 24.79 -26.72
N ALA A 496 -44.47 25.23 -26.65
CA ALA A 496 -44.10 26.58 -27.04
C ALA A 496 -44.36 26.84 -28.53
N GLN A 497 -44.06 25.86 -29.39
CA GLN A 497 -44.37 25.92 -30.82
C GLN A 497 -45.88 25.98 -31.08
N PHE A 498 -46.66 25.11 -30.42
CA PHE A 498 -48.13 25.12 -30.48
C PHE A 498 -48.72 26.49 -30.13
N LYS A 499 -48.26 27.10 -29.02
CA LYS A 499 -48.71 28.43 -28.59
C LYS A 499 -48.39 29.50 -29.63
N LYS A 500 -47.22 29.43 -30.26
CA LYS A 500 -46.81 30.35 -31.31
C LYS A 500 -47.72 30.22 -32.52
N GLU A 501 -47.96 29.00 -33.00
CA GLU A 501 -48.85 28.75 -34.15
C GLU A 501 -50.29 29.17 -33.86
N THR A 502 -50.81 28.87 -32.65
CA THR A 502 -52.13 29.32 -32.20
C THR A 502 -52.22 30.86 -32.21
N LEU A 503 -51.18 31.55 -31.75
CA LEU A 503 -51.12 33.02 -31.78
C LEU A 503 -51.08 33.55 -33.22
N GLU A 504 -50.28 32.95 -34.10
CA GLU A 504 -50.22 33.32 -35.53
C GLU A 504 -51.59 33.13 -36.20
N ARG A 505 -52.28 32.01 -35.94
CA ARG A 505 -53.66 31.77 -36.44
C ARG A 505 -54.65 32.80 -35.91
N LYS A 506 -54.55 33.18 -34.63
CA LYS A 506 -55.37 34.25 -34.04
C LYS A 506 -55.11 35.59 -34.72
N MET A 507 -53.85 35.96 -34.93
CA MET A 507 -53.51 37.21 -35.63
C MET A 507 -54.02 37.20 -37.08
N ASN A 508 -53.88 36.08 -37.78
CA ASN A 508 -54.39 35.93 -39.15
C ASN A 508 -55.92 36.05 -39.20
N ALA A 509 -56.65 35.42 -38.27
CA ALA A 509 -58.10 35.55 -38.19
C ALA A 509 -58.54 37.01 -37.97
N LEU A 510 -57.86 37.73 -37.07
CA LEU A 510 -58.11 39.15 -36.83
C LEU A 510 -57.81 40.02 -38.07
N LEU A 511 -56.72 39.74 -38.78
CA LEU A 511 -56.35 40.44 -40.01
C LEU A 511 -57.34 40.20 -41.14
N THR A 512 -57.80 38.97 -41.35
CA THR A 512 -58.82 38.66 -42.37
C THR A 512 -60.11 39.43 -42.11
N GLU A 513 -60.60 39.48 -40.87
CA GLU A 513 -61.79 40.26 -40.53
C GLU A 513 -61.62 41.76 -40.83
N VAL A 514 -60.42 42.30 -40.56
CA VAL A 514 -60.10 43.70 -40.89
C VAL A 514 -60.08 43.91 -42.41
N VAL A 515 -59.43 43.01 -43.16
CA VAL A 515 -59.32 43.09 -44.62
C VAL A 515 -60.70 42.97 -45.27
N ASP A 516 -61.55 42.05 -44.83
CA ASP A 516 -62.91 41.88 -45.35
C ASP A 516 -63.77 43.13 -45.06
N GLY A 517 -63.67 43.67 -43.84
CA GLY A 517 -64.37 44.91 -43.47
C GLY A 517 -63.93 46.12 -44.31
N VAL A 518 -62.62 46.26 -44.57
CA VAL A 518 -62.08 47.32 -45.43
C VAL A 518 -62.46 47.10 -46.89
N THR A 519 -62.35 45.87 -47.41
CA THR A 519 -62.71 45.53 -48.80
C THR A 519 -64.19 45.79 -49.07
N LEU A 520 -65.06 45.48 -48.12
CA LEU A 520 -66.49 45.79 -48.21
C LEU A 520 -66.71 47.30 -48.27
N ALA A 521 -66.02 48.07 -47.43
CA ALA A 521 -66.08 49.53 -47.46
C ALA A 521 -65.57 50.09 -48.80
N GLU A 522 -64.43 49.61 -49.29
CA GLU A 522 -63.85 49.99 -50.59
C GLU A 522 -64.81 49.67 -51.74
N THR A 523 -65.43 48.50 -51.74
CA THR A 523 -66.40 48.08 -52.77
C THR A 523 -67.61 49.00 -52.81
N LYS A 524 -68.16 49.37 -51.64
CA LYS A 524 -69.30 50.29 -51.56
C LYS A 524 -68.93 51.71 -51.97
N VAL A 525 -67.73 52.18 -51.62
CA VAL A 525 -67.20 53.48 -52.09
C VAL A 525 -66.99 53.47 -53.61
N ALA A 526 -66.45 52.39 -54.18
CA ALA A 526 -66.27 52.27 -55.63
C ALA A 526 -67.62 52.30 -56.37
N ALA A 527 -68.65 51.63 -55.84
CA ALA A 527 -70.00 51.69 -56.40
C ALA A 527 -70.57 53.13 -56.38
N PHE A 528 -70.35 53.88 -55.30
CA PHE A 528 -70.72 55.29 -55.24
C PHE A 528 -70.02 56.12 -56.32
N VAL A 529 -68.70 55.93 -56.48
CA VAL A 529 -67.90 56.61 -57.51
C VAL A 529 -68.42 56.31 -58.91
N GLU A 530 -68.77 55.06 -59.22
CA GLU A 530 -69.33 54.67 -60.53
C GLU A 530 -70.65 55.38 -60.83
N VAL A 531 -71.60 55.40 -59.88
CA VAL A 531 -72.89 56.10 -60.07
C VAL A 531 -72.68 57.61 -60.21
N ALA A 532 -71.70 58.17 -59.51
CA ALA A 532 -71.38 59.59 -59.55
C ALA A 532 -70.71 60.05 -60.87
N LYS A 533 -70.20 59.14 -61.71
CA LYS A 533 -69.49 59.49 -62.97
C LYS A 533 -70.27 60.40 -63.91
N ILE A 534 -71.60 60.29 -63.95
CA ILE A 534 -72.45 61.11 -64.82
C ILE A 534 -72.28 62.61 -64.55
N PHE A 535 -72.04 62.99 -63.29
CA PHE A 535 -71.81 64.37 -62.86
C PHE A 535 -70.44 64.93 -63.26
N PHE A 536 -69.52 64.06 -63.66
CA PHE A 536 -68.18 64.41 -64.13
C PHE A 536 -68.03 64.22 -65.64
N SER A 537 -69.12 63.94 -66.36
CA SER A 537 -69.06 63.78 -67.81
C SER A 537 -68.79 65.12 -68.51
N GLU A 538 -67.92 65.12 -69.52
CA GLU A 538 -67.64 66.33 -70.33
C GLU A 538 -68.88 66.78 -71.13
N GLU A 539 -69.89 65.93 -71.23
CA GLU A 539 -71.17 66.18 -71.91
C GLU A 539 -72.32 66.46 -70.94
N LEU A 540 -72.03 66.94 -69.73
CA LEU A 540 -73.05 67.19 -68.71
C LEU A 540 -74.20 68.09 -69.19
N GLU A 541 -73.91 69.05 -70.08
CA GLU A 541 -74.91 69.93 -70.71
C GLU A 541 -75.90 69.19 -71.62
N LYS A 542 -75.58 67.97 -72.05
CA LYS A 542 -76.43 67.12 -72.89
C LYS A 542 -77.24 66.09 -72.10
N VAL A 543 -76.93 65.89 -70.82
CA VAL A 543 -77.67 64.98 -69.94
C VAL A 543 -78.96 65.68 -69.50
N SER A 544 -80.09 64.98 -69.55
CA SER A 544 -81.37 65.58 -69.18
C SER A 544 -81.45 65.85 -67.67
N THR A 545 -82.24 66.85 -67.27
CA THR A 545 -82.45 67.16 -65.85
C THR A 545 -83.05 66.00 -65.07
N ASP A 546 -83.80 65.11 -65.73
CA ASP A 546 -84.42 63.97 -65.08
C ASP A 546 -83.42 62.82 -64.88
N GLU A 547 -82.53 62.57 -65.85
CA GLU A 547 -81.40 61.64 -65.68
C GLU A 547 -80.44 62.10 -64.57
N LEU A 548 -80.19 63.41 -64.45
CA LEU A 548 -79.39 63.96 -63.35
C LEU A 548 -80.07 63.79 -61.99
N LYS A 549 -81.39 63.95 -61.90
CA LYS A 549 -82.14 63.71 -60.65
C LYS A 549 -82.12 62.24 -60.26
N GLU A 550 -82.33 61.33 -61.20
CA GLU A 550 -82.29 59.89 -60.94
C GLU A 550 -80.89 59.45 -60.49
N ALA A 551 -79.84 59.97 -61.13
CA ALA A 551 -78.47 59.73 -60.71
C ALA A 551 -78.17 60.33 -59.32
N LEU A 552 -78.74 61.49 -58.98
CA LEU A 552 -78.57 62.11 -57.67
C LEU A 552 -79.21 61.25 -56.57
N GLU A 553 -80.41 60.74 -56.81
CA GLU A 553 -81.11 59.85 -55.87
C GLU A 553 -80.34 58.54 -55.67
N LYS A 554 -79.86 57.91 -56.77
CA LYS A 554 -79.01 56.72 -56.71
C LYS A 554 -77.67 57.00 -56.01
N CYS A 555 -77.05 58.15 -56.25
CA CYS A 555 -75.83 58.56 -55.54
C CYS A 555 -76.09 58.69 -54.04
N ALA A 556 -77.20 59.32 -53.63
CA ALA A 556 -77.54 59.50 -52.22
C ALA A 556 -77.81 58.16 -51.50
N GLU A 557 -78.39 57.18 -52.20
CA GLU A 557 -78.58 55.82 -51.66
C GLU A 557 -77.24 55.10 -51.46
N VAL A 558 -76.41 55.05 -52.50
CA VAL A 558 -75.11 54.35 -52.44
C VAL A 558 -74.11 55.07 -51.52
N ASP A 559 -74.20 56.40 -51.38
CA ASP A 559 -73.40 57.18 -50.41
C ASP A 559 -73.69 56.79 -48.96
N ARG A 560 -74.97 56.56 -48.62
CA ARG A 560 -75.35 56.08 -47.28
C ARG A 560 -74.79 54.69 -47.01
N GLU A 561 -74.85 53.79 -47.99
CA GLU A 561 -74.27 52.45 -47.88
C GLU A 561 -72.74 52.50 -47.72
N ALA A 562 -72.05 53.32 -48.53
CA ALA A 562 -70.61 53.51 -48.47
C ALA A 562 -70.17 54.11 -47.12
N THR A 563 -70.85 55.16 -46.66
CA THR A 563 -70.59 55.80 -45.37
C THR A 563 -70.79 54.82 -44.20
N SER A 564 -71.86 54.01 -44.25
CA SER A 564 -72.13 52.98 -43.26
C SER A 564 -71.04 51.90 -43.24
N ALA A 565 -70.65 51.40 -44.41
CA ALA A 565 -69.58 50.40 -44.55
C ALA A 565 -68.21 50.94 -44.07
N CYS A 566 -67.84 52.19 -44.39
CA CYS A 566 -66.63 52.82 -43.88
C CYS A 566 -66.65 53.02 -42.36
N SER A 567 -67.82 53.34 -41.78
CA SER A 567 -67.98 53.43 -40.32
C SER A 567 -67.77 52.07 -39.65
N GLU A 568 -68.39 51.02 -40.18
CA GLU A 568 -68.23 49.67 -39.64
C GLU A 568 -66.82 49.14 -39.84
N GLY A 569 -66.20 49.36 -41.01
CA GLY A 569 -64.79 49.01 -41.25
C GLY A 569 -63.84 49.67 -40.23
N ARG A 570 -64.01 50.97 -39.95
CA ARG A 570 -63.23 51.67 -38.90
C ARG A 570 -63.45 51.07 -37.51
N LYS A 571 -64.68 50.69 -37.20
CA LYS A 571 -65.03 50.06 -35.92
C LYS A 571 -64.39 48.68 -35.79
N ILE A 572 -64.39 47.88 -36.86
CA ILE A 572 -63.72 46.57 -36.89
C ILE A 572 -62.21 46.75 -36.65
N VAL A 573 -61.55 47.66 -37.37
CA VAL A 573 -60.12 47.98 -37.17
C VAL A 573 -59.83 48.36 -35.71
N ALA A 574 -60.61 49.30 -35.15
CA ALA A 574 -60.41 49.77 -33.79
C ALA A 574 -60.61 48.66 -32.74
N LEU A 575 -61.62 47.81 -32.94
CA LEU A 575 -61.85 46.65 -32.06
C LEU A 575 -60.69 45.66 -32.14
N LYS A 576 -60.24 45.31 -33.35
CA LYS A 576 -59.16 44.32 -33.52
C LYS A 576 -57.79 44.84 -33.09
N GLN A 577 -57.53 46.14 -33.21
CA GLN A 577 -56.30 46.76 -32.68
C GLN A 577 -56.20 46.63 -31.15
N ARG A 578 -57.32 46.52 -30.45
CA ARG A 578 -57.34 46.31 -29.00
C ARG A 578 -57.15 44.83 -28.63
N ASP A 579 -57.57 43.93 -29.52
CA ASP A 579 -57.54 42.49 -29.30
C ASP A 579 -56.20 41.83 -29.73
N ALA A 580 -55.41 42.52 -30.57
CA ALA A 580 -54.03 42.21 -30.92
C ALA A 580 -53.04 42.73 -29.87
#